data_AF-A0AAD4N6A6-F1
#
_entry.id   AF-A0AAD4N6A6-F1
#
_cell.length_a   1.000
_cell.length_b   1.000
_cell.length_c   1.000
_cell.angle_alpha   90.00
_cell.angle_beta   90.00
_cell.angle_gamma   90.00
#
_symmetry.space_group_name_H-M   'P 1'
#
loop_
_entity.id
_entity.type
_entity.pdbx_description
1 polymer ?
#
loop_
_entity_poly.entity_id
_entity_poly.type
_entity_poly.pdbx_seq_one_letter_code
_entity_poly.pdbx_strand_id
1 'polypeptide(L)'
;MATETSTNRGSMNVPAKQNLPQSAAMVKKMFAEVGIKEYEPQLVLQMCDLAHSLTKQILVEARSLSEFAGKKQIEKSDVDFAIKSFQEKYKPSRPPKLFLKELAAQKNAEPLPPIRQNYGLRLPNDRFCQLQPNFAFVVPPQQQSLQQPGPSFSQPTAIHSQTFANSQSANASSAPALGFSAETVSNLLVSSQTGSQGTDRTIVDDQDEMDTNYD
;
A
#
# COMPACT_ATOMS: atom_id res chain seq x y z
N MET A 1 -58.34 54.87 -18.29
CA MET A 1 -57.12 54.77 -19.12
C MET A 1 -55.94 54.67 -18.16
N ALA A 2 -55.07 53.70 -18.41
CA ALA A 2 -54.13 53.05 -17.49
C ALA A 2 -53.10 53.97 -16.79
N THR A 3 -52.57 53.54 -15.64
CA THR A 3 -51.21 52.96 -15.58
C THR A 3 -50.92 52.39 -14.19
N GLU A 4 -50.66 51.10 -14.17
CA GLU A 4 -50.16 50.30 -13.07
C GLU A 4 -48.67 50.61 -12.87
N THR A 5 -48.22 50.81 -11.63
CA THR A 5 -46.79 50.76 -11.29
C THR A 5 -46.58 49.60 -10.32
N SER A 6 -46.36 48.43 -10.93
CA SER A 6 -45.86 47.22 -10.30
C SER A 6 -44.39 47.44 -9.91
N THR A 7 -44.13 47.66 -8.61
CA THR A 7 -42.77 47.56 -8.07
C THR A 7 -42.62 46.21 -7.38
N ASN A 8 -42.08 45.29 -8.17
CA ASN A 8 -41.56 43.98 -7.87
C ASN A 8 -40.68 43.99 -6.60
N ARG A 9 -41.23 43.53 -5.46
CA ARG A 9 -40.40 43.04 -4.36
C ARG A 9 -39.99 41.61 -4.70
N GLY A 10 -38.79 41.47 -5.23
CA GLY A 10 -38.07 40.20 -5.26
C GLY A 10 -38.03 39.62 -3.84
N SER A 11 -38.91 38.65 -3.60
CA SER A 11 -38.89 37.84 -2.40
C SER A 11 -37.57 37.08 -2.40
N MET A 12 -36.76 37.38 -1.39
CA MET A 12 -35.51 36.72 -1.05
C MET A 12 -35.60 35.22 -1.32
N ASN A 13 -34.68 34.74 -2.15
CA ASN A 13 -34.31 33.33 -2.22
C ASN A 13 -33.75 32.93 -0.86
N VAL A 14 -34.63 32.56 0.07
CA VAL A 14 -34.25 31.86 1.30
C VAL A 14 -33.67 30.54 0.81
N PRO A 15 -32.38 30.23 1.03
CA PRO A 15 -31.88 28.92 0.65
C PRO A 15 -32.74 27.91 1.39
N ALA A 16 -33.48 27.09 0.63
CA ALA A 16 -34.29 26.02 1.16
C ALA A 16 -33.49 25.33 2.26
N LYS A 17 -34.04 25.27 3.49
CA LYS A 17 -33.44 24.49 4.56
C LYS A 17 -33.19 23.10 3.98
N GLN A 18 -31.94 22.82 3.61
CA GLN A 18 -31.60 21.55 3.02
C GLN A 18 -31.99 20.52 4.07
N ASN A 19 -33.01 19.73 3.78
CA ASN A 19 -33.59 18.73 4.66
C ASN A 19 -32.61 17.54 4.71
N LEU A 20 -31.41 17.82 5.22
CA LEU A 20 -30.33 16.86 5.35
C LEU A 20 -30.60 16.03 6.62
N PRO A 21 -30.34 14.72 6.59
CA PRO A 21 -30.45 13.89 7.78
C PRO A 21 -29.57 14.44 8.91
N GLN A 22 -30.00 14.23 10.16
CA GLN A 22 -29.33 14.77 11.34
C GLN A 22 -27.83 14.44 11.39
N SER A 23 -27.44 13.22 11.01
CA SER A 23 -26.04 12.79 10.95
C SER A 23 -25.22 13.62 9.97
N ALA A 24 -25.77 13.92 8.78
CA ALA A 24 -25.09 14.76 7.79
C ALA A 24 -24.98 16.22 8.27
N ALA A 25 -26.01 16.73 8.96
CA ALA A 25 -25.94 18.06 9.58
C ALA A 25 -24.86 18.13 10.68
N MET A 26 -24.67 17.05 11.46
CA MET A 26 -23.62 16.98 12.48
C MET A 26 -22.22 16.94 11.84
N VAL A 27 -22.00 16.12 10.80
CA VAL A 27 -20.72 16.07 10.08
C VAL A 27 -20.36 17.44 9.47
N LYS A 28 -21.33 18.14 8.89
CA LYS A 28 -21.12 19.51 8.36
C LYS A 28 -20.71 20.51 9.46
N LYS A 29 -21.28 20.40 10.66
CA LYS A 29 -20.88 21.22 11.81
C LYS A 29 -19.45 20.91 12.26
N MET A 30 -19.07 19.63 12.31
CA MET A 30 -17.70 19.23 12.63
C MET A 30 -16.70 19.82 11.63
N PHE A 31 -17.00 19.80 10.32
CA PHE A 31 -16.14 20.43 9.32
C PHE A 31 -16.02 21.94 9.51
N ALA A 32 -17.10 22.62 9.90
CA ALA A 32 -17.07 24.04 10.22
C ALA A 32 -16.21 24.34 11.46
N GLU A 33 -16.26 23.50 12.50
CA GLU A 33 -15.43 23.61 13.72
C GLU A 33 -13.94 23.40 13.42
N VAL A 34 -13.60 22.49 12.50
CA VAL A 34 -12.21 22.25 12.05
C VAL A 34 -11.73 23.36 11.10
N GLY A 35 -12.61 24.24 10.63
CA GLY A 35 -12.29 25.33 9.72
C GLY A 35 -12.23 24.94 8.24
N ILE A 36 -12.79 23.78 7.87
CA ILE A 36 -12.86 23.31 6.49
C ILE A 36 -14.08 23.95 5.81
N LYS A 37 -13.82 24.90 4.90
CA LYS A 37 -14.88 25.69 4.23
C LYS A 37 -15.31 25.10 2.89
N GLU A 38 -14.42 24.38 2.21
CA GLU A 38 -14.65 23.80 0.89
C GLU A 38 -14.42 22.29 0.95
N TYR A 39 -15.46 21.53 0.61
CA TYR A 39 -15.42 20.08 0.52
C TYR A 39 -16.45 19.61 -0.51
N GLU A 40 -16.20 18.45 -1.11
CA GLU A 40 -17.15 17.83 -2.01
C GLU A 40 -18.41 17.37 -1.24
N PRO A 41 -19.63 17.60 -1.73
CA PRO A 41 -20.84 17.14 -1.07
C PRO A 41 -20.88 15.63 -0.80
N GLN A 42 -20.25 14.81 -1.64
CA GLN A 42 -20.16 13.36 -1.48
C GLN A 42 -19.37 12.95 -0.23
N LEU A 43 -18.39 13.76 0.19
CA LEU A 43 -17.58 13.48 1.38
C LEU A 43 -18.43 13.40 2.64
N VAL A 44 -19.49 14.21 2.74
CA VAL A 44 -20.40 14.19 3.89
C VAL A 44 -21.10 12.84 3.99
N LEU A 45 -21.54 12.28 2.86
CA LEU A 45 -22.19 10.97 2.81
C LEU A 45 -21.19 9.86 3.17
N GLN A 46 -20.00 9.89 2.58
CA GLN A 46 -18.93 8.92 2.87
C GLN A 46 -18.53 8.94 4.35
N MET A 47 -18.47 10.11 4.99
CA MET A 47 -18.20 10.21 6.42
C MET A 47 -19.32 9.61 7.28
N CYS A 48 -20.59 9.76 6.86
CA CYS A 48 -21.70 9.10 7.54
C CYS A 48 -21.61 7.57 7.42
N ASP A 49 -21.32 7.06 6.22
CA ASP A 49 -21.16 5.62 5.98
C ASP A 49 -19.98 5.04 6.75
N LEU A 50 -18.86 5.77 6.80
CA LEU A 50 -17.69 5.40 7.60
C LEU A 50 -18.05 5.32 9.08
N ALA A 51 -18.69 6.35 9.64
CA ALA A 51 -19.07 6.36 11.05
C ALA A 51 -19.98 5.18 11.41
N HIS A 52 -20.95 4.86 10.55
CA HIS A 52 -21.82 3.70 10.73
C HIS A 52 -21.05 2.38 10.64
N SER A 53 -20.20 2.20 9.62
CA SER A 53 -19.40 1.00 9.42
C SER A 53 -18.45 0.74 10.60
N LEU A 54 -17.75 1.78 11.07
CA LEU A 54 -16.85 1.69 12.22
C LEU A 54 -17.59 1.35 13.52
N THR A 55 -18.75 1.99 13.75
CA THR A 55 -19.56 1.70 14.92
C THR A 55 -20.05 0.25 14.91
N LYS A 56 -20.52 -0.24 13.75
CA LYS A 56 -20.91 -1.64 13.56
C LYS A 56 -19.74 -2.57 13.87
N GLN A 57 -18.55 -2.28 13.36
CA GLN A 57 -17.36 -3.10 13.59
C GLN A 57 -17.00 -3.18 15.08
N ILE A 58 -16.99 -2.04 15.78
CA ILE A 58 -16.70 -1.98 17.22
C ILE A 58 -17.75 -2.75 18.03
N LEU A 59 -19.04 -2.62 17.69
CA LEU A 59 -20.12 -3.33 18.39
C LEU A 59 -20.08 -4.84 18.16
N VAL A 60 -19.65 -5.30 16.98
CA VAL A 60 -19.45 -6.72 16.70
C VAL A 60 -18.31 -7.29 17.57
N GLU A 61 -17.21 -6.56 17.72
CA GLU A 61 -16.11 -6.95 18.60
C GLU A 61 -16.51 -6.89 20.09
N ALA A 62 -17.27 -5.87 20.52
CA ALA A 62 -17.80 -5.79 21.88
C ALA A 62 -18.75 -6.97 22.19
N ARG A 63 -19.57 -7.39 21.21
CA ARG A 63 -20.45 -8.55 21.35
C ARG A 63 -19.66 -9.85 21.56
N SER A 64 -18.62 -10.10 20.77
CA SER A 64 -17.81 -11.31 20.94
C SER A 64 -17.08 -11.34 22.28
N LEU A 65 -16.67 -10.18 22.80
CA LEU A 65 -16.09 -10.04 24.15
C LEU A 65 -17.11 -10.34 25.25
N SER A 66 -18.35 -9.85 25.13
CA SER A 66 -19.44 -10.17 26.07
C SER A 66 -19.78 -11.66 26.05
N GLU A 67 -19.82 -12.28 24.87
CA GLU A 67 -20.03 -13.72 24.70
C GLU A 67 -18.90 -14.54 25.35
N PHE A 68 -17.64 -14.10 25.21
CA PHE A 68 -16.49 -14.71 25.88
C PHE A 68 -16.58 -14.61 27.41
N ALA A 69 -17.08 -13.49 27.94
CA ALA A 69 -17.30 -13.30 29.37
C ALA A 69 -18.55 -14.02 29.92
N GLY A 70 -19.31 -14.72 29.07
CA GLY A 70 -20.57 -15.38 29.45
C GLY A 70 -21.72 -14.41 29.75
N LYS A 71 -21.58 -13.13 29.40
CA LYS A 71 -22.59 -12.10 29.62
C LYS A 71 -23.52 -12.03 28.41
N LYS A 72 -24.84 -11.91 28.67
CA LYS A 72 -25.88 -11.77 27.62
C LYS A 72 -26.08 -10.32 27.15
N GLN A 73 -25.56 -9.36 27.89
CA GLN A 73 -25.72 -7.93 27.64
C GLN A 73 -24.34 -7.30 27.49
N ILE A 74 -24.18 -6.46 26.47
CA ILE A 74 -22.93 -5.73 26.22
C ILE A 74 -22.77 -4.66 27.30
N GLU A 75 -21.66 -4.71 28.04
CA GLU A 75 -21.33 -3.72 29.05
C GLU A 75 -20.39 -2.64 28.51
N LYS A 76 -20.29 -1.52 29.22
CA LYS A 76 -19.36 -0.42 28.88
C LYS A 76 -17.91 -0.92 28.81
N SER A 77 -17.51 -1.86 29.67
CA SER A 77 -16.16 -2.44 29.67
C SER A 77 -15.82 -3.10 28.34
N ASP A 78 -16.80 -3.77 27.72
CA ASP A 78 -16.61 -4.53 26.49
C ASP A 78 -16.43 -3.58 25.31
N VAL A 79 -17.19 -2.47 25.30
CA VAL A 79 -17.04 -1.39 24.32
C VAL A 79 -15.71 -0.67 24.49
N ASP A 80 -15.31 -0.35 25.71
CA ASP A 80 -14.02 0.31 25.98
C ASP A 80 -12.84 -0.57 25.53
N PHE A 81 -12.93 -1.89 25.76
CA PHE A 81 -11.92 -2.84 25.29
C PHE A 81 -11.91 -2.95 23.77
N ALA A 82 -13.07 -3.08 23.13
CA ALA A 82 -13.19 -3.12 21.67
C ALA A 82 -12.62 -1.86 21.02
N ILE A 83 -12.85 -0.68 21.59
CA ILE A 83 -12.27 0.58 21.12
C ILE A 83 -10.74 0.58 21.23
N LYS A 84 -10.18 0.10 22.36
CA LYS A 84 -8.72 0.02 22.54
C LYS A 84 -8.08 -0.92 21.51
N SER A 85 -8.64 -2.11 21.34
CA SER A 85 -8.22 -3.10 20.35
C SER A 85 -8.32 -2.53 18.93
N PHE A 86 -9.40 -1.83 18.60
CA PHE A 86 -9.56 -1.14 17.32
C PHE A 86 -8.50 -0.05 17.11
N GLN A 87 -8.22 0.76 18.14
CA GLN A 87 -7.19 1.80 18.06
C GLN A 87 -5.81 1.20 17.81
N GLU A 88 -5.46 0.11 18.46
CA GLU A 88 -4.18 -0.58 18.24
C GLU A 88 -4.05 -1.11 16.80
N LYS A 89 -5.14 -1.65 16.24
CA LYS A 89 -5.17 -2.18 14.86
C LYS A 89 -5.07 -1.08 13.79
N TYR A 90 -5.79 0.03 13.96
CA TYR A 90 -5.98 1.03 12.90
C TYR A 90 -5.23 2.36 13.10
N LYS A 91 -4.82 2.66 14.33
CA LYS A 91 -4.05 3.86 14.67
C LYS A 91 -2.71 3.45 15.25
N PRO A 92 -1.69 3.18 14.40
CA PRO A 92 -0.35 2.96 14.91
C PRO A 92 0.07 4.19 15.70
N SER A 93 0.34 4.00 16.99
CA SER A 93 0.89 5.06 17.83
C SER A 93 2.25 5.46 17.26
N ARG A 94 2.54 6.76 17.26
CA ARG A 94 3.86 7.24 16.84
C ARG A 94 4.91 6.54 17.71
N PRO A 95 5.95 5.91 17.12
CA PRO A 95 6.99 5.25 17.91
C PRO A 95 7.66 6.27 18.85
N PRO A 96 8.03 5.87 20.08
CA PRO A 96 8.68 6.76 21.03
C PRO A 96 9.95 7.39 20.45
N LYS A 97 10.18 8.69 20.75
CA LYS A 97 11.36 9.41 20.23
C LYS A 97 12.68 8.76 20.63
N LEU A 98 12.74 8.16 21.83
CA LEU A 98 13.94 7.47 22.31
C LEU A 98 14.28 6.26 21.44
N PHE A 99 13.28 5.44 21.11
CA PHE A 99 13.44 4.30 20.20
C PHE A 99 13.95 4.74 18.82
N LEU A 100 13.41 5.84 18.27
CA LEU A 100 13.88 6.36 16.98
C LEU A 100 15.30 6.91 17.06
N LYS A 101 15.69 7.54 18.17
CA LYS A 101 17.05 8.03 18.40
C LYS A 101 18.07 6.90 18.52
N GLU A 102 17.71 5.84 19.22
CA GLU A 102 18.56 4.65 19.36
C GLU A 102 18.77 3.97 18.00
N LEU A 103 17.70 3.78 17.23
CA LEU A 103 17.79 3.25 15.87
C LEU A 103 18.62 4.16 14.96
N ALA A 104 18.48 5.48 15.10
CA ALA A 104 19.29 6.45 14.36
C ALA A 104 20.76 6.36 14.75
N ALA A 105 21.10 6.26 16.04
CA ALA A 105 22.48 6.08 16.48
C ALA A 105 23.09 4.78 15.94
N GLN A 106 22.33 3.67 15.97
CA GLN A 106 22.76 2.39 15.40
C GLN A 106 23.01 2.48 13.89
N LYS A 107 22.15 3.16 13.14
CA LYS A 107 22.29 3.31 11.69
C LYS A 107 23.38 4.32 11.30
N ASN A 108 23.50 5.42 12.05
CA ASN A 108 24.48 6.47 11.80
C ASN A 108 25.90 6.09 12.27
N ALA A 109 26.07 4.97 12.97
CA ALA A 109 27.38 4.44 13.32
C ALA A 109 28.18 3.95 12.10
N GLU A 110 27.50 3.57 11.01
CA GLU A 110 28.16 3.20 9.76
C GLU A 110 28.60 4.48 9.01
N PRO A 111 29.91 4.65 8.74
CA PRO A 111 30.41 5.83 8.05
C PRO A 111 29.92 5.85 6.59
N LEU A 112 29.74 7.06 6.06
CA LEU A 112 29.32 7.23 4.67
C LEU A 112 30.35 6.62 3.70
N PRO A 113 29.90 6.00 2.60
CA PRO A 113 30.81 5.53 1.55
C PRO A 113 31.66 6.70 0.98
N PRO A 114 32.94 6.46 0.67
CA PRO A 114 33.82 7.52 0.16
C PRO A 114 33.31 8.06 -1.19
N ILE A 115 33.28 9.39 -1.30
CA ILE A 115 32.87 10.09 -2.51
C ILE A 115 33.98 9.98 -3.57
N ARG A 116 33.67 9.45 -4.76
CA ARG A 116 34.63 9.40 -5.90
C ARG A 116 34.53 10.68 -6.73
N GLN A 117 35.64 11.12 -7.32
CA GLN A 117 35.73 12.35 -8.14
C GLN A 117 35.01 12.28 -9.50
N ASN A 118 34.37 11.14 -9.83
CA ASN A 118 33.60 11.01 -11.06
C ASN A 118 32.25 11.71 -10.90
N TYR A 119 32.01 12.70 -11.74
CA TYR A 119 30.74 13.44 -11.76
C TYR A 119 29.62 12.57 -12.36
N GLY A 120 28.48 12.45 -11.68
CA GLY A 120 27.28 11.78 -12.21
C GLY A 120 26.47 10.97 -11.19
N LEU A 121 25.31 10.47 -11.64
CA LEU A 121 24.46 9.57 -10.85
C LEU A 121 25.07 8.17 -10.78
N ARG A 122 25.26 7.65 -9.56
CA ARG A 122 25.75 6.28 -9.36
C ARG A 122 24.57 5.32 -9.26
N LEU A 123 24.37 4.53 -10.30
CA LEU A 123 23.43 3.42 -10.26
C LEU A 123 24.00 2.27 -9.40
N PRO A 124 23.13 1.47 -8.76
CA PRO A 124 23.49 0.14 -8.30
C PRO A 124 24.10 -0.71 -9.43
N ASN A 125 24.69 -1.86 -9.11
CA ASN A 125 25.11 -2.81 -10.15
C ASN A 125 23.92 -3.18 -11.04
N ASP A 126 24.16 -3.48 -12.32
CA ASP A 126 23.13 -3.73 -13.34
C ASP A 126 22.08 -4.76 -12.90
N ARG A 127 22.50 -5.77 -12.12
CA ARG A 127 21.61 -6.79 -11.53
C ARG A 127 20.61 -6.26 -10.50
N PHE A 128 20.90 -5.11 -9.90
CA PHE A 128 20.01 -4.38 -8.98
C PHE A 128 19.30 -3.21 -9.69
N CYS A 129 19.54 -3.03 -10.99
CA CYS A 129 18.81 -2.09 -11.82
C CYS A 129 17.67 -2.82 -12.53
N GLN A 130 16.49 -2.20 -12.56
CA GLN A 130 15.29 -2.77 -13.16
C GLN A 130 15.26 -2.48 -14.67
N LEU A 131 16.26 -3.01 -15.40
CA LEU A 131 16.45 -2.74 -16.84
C LEU A 131 15.82 -3.79 -17.75
N GLN A 132 15.57 -4.99 -17.24
CA GLN A 132 14.97 -6.06 -18.02
C GLN A 132 13.44 -5.95 -18.07
N PRO A 133 12.80 -6.24 -19.21
CA PRO A 133 11.34 -6.29 -19.29
C PRO A 133 10.81 -7.36 -18.33
N ASN A 134 10.03 -6.93 -17.33
CA ASN A 134 9.35 -7.80 -16.36
C ASN A 134 8.07 -8.46 -16.94
N PHE A 135 7.92 -8.48 -18.27
CA PHE A 135 6.80 -9.11 -18.95
C PHE A 135 7.25 -9.62 -20.32
N ALA A 136 6.76 -10.79 -20.70
CA ALA A 136 6.86 -11.32 -22.05
C ALA A 136 5.45 -11.30 -22.65
N PHE A 137 5.28 -10.66 -23.81
CA PHE A 137 4.02 -10.72 -24.53
C PHE A 137 3.87 -12.12 -25.12
N VAL A 138 2.98 -12.92 -24.55
CA VAL A 138 2.58 -14.20 -25.14
C VAL A 138 1.59 -13.88 -26.25
N VAL A 139 2.05 -13.91 -27.50
CA VAL A 139 1.14 -13.89 -28.65
C VAL A 139 0.36 -15.21 -28.60
N PRO A 140 -0.97 -15.20 -28.42
CA PRO A 140 -1.77 -16.42 -28.56
C PRO A 140 -1.55 -16.96 -29.97
N PRO A 141 -1.33 -18.28 -30.16
CA PRO A 141 -1.14 -18.84 -31.48
C PRO A 141 -2.36 -18.46 -32.33
N GLN A 142 -2.15 -17.59 -33.32
CA GLN A 142 -3.18 -17.27 -34.29
C GLN A 142 -3.52 -18.57 -35.01
N GLN A 143 -4.78 -18.98 -34.91
CA GLN A 143 -5.32 -20.03 -35.77
C GLN A 143 -5.01 -19.61 -37.20
N GLN A 144 -4.17 -20.41 -37.88
CA GLN A 144 -3.81 -20.23 -39.27
C GLN A 144 -5.10 -20.05 -40.08
N SER A 145 -5.43 -18.80 -40.45
CA SER A 145 -6.45 -18.56 -41.47
C SER A 145 -5.89 -19.13 -42.77
N LEU A 146 -6.61 -20.13 -43.30
CA LEU A 146 -6.25 -20.89 -44.49
C LEU A 146 -5.76 -20.00 -45.64
N GLN A 147 -4.62 -20.39 -46.20
CA GLN A 147 -4.08 -19.92 -47.48
C GLN A 147 -5.16 -19.91 -48.58
N GLN A 148 -5.24 -18.84 -49.38
CA GLN A 148 -5.73 -18.93 -50.76
C GLN A 148 -4.67 -18.36 -51.74
N PRO A 149 -4.49 -18.95 -52.94
CA PRO A 149 -3.35 -18.67 -53.82
C PRO A 149 -3.67 -17.72 -55.01
N GLY A 150 -2.74 -16.80 -55.30
CA GLY A 150 -2.42 -16.25 -56.63
C GLY A 150 -2.94 -14.83 -56.99
N PRO A 151 -2.43 -14.15 -58.06
CA PRO A 151 -1.23 -14.39 -58.87
C PRO A 151 -0.22 -13.21 -58.92
N SER A 152 0.94 -13.51 -59.50
CA SER A 152 2.18 -12.74 -59.67
C SER A 152 2.12 -11.53 -60.61
N PHE A 153 2.86 -10.46 -60.26
CA PHE A 153 3.32 -9.41 -61.19
C PHE A 153 4.85 -9.27 -61.10
N SER A 154 5.48 -9.06 -62.26
CA SER A 154 6.91 -9.31 -62.53
C SER A 154 7.76 -8.02 -62.60
N GLN A 155 8.87 -8.01 -61.83
CA GLN A 155 10.24 -7.47 -62.11
C GLN A 155 10.49 -5.94 -62.38
N PRO A 156 11.73 -5.39 -62.22
CA PRO A 156 13.05 -6.04 -62.38
C PRO A 156 14.15 -5.82 -61.30
N THR A 157 15.21 -6.58 -61.54
CA THR A 157 16.45 -6.93 -60.82
C THR A 157 17.48 -5.83 -60.52
N ALA A 158 18.24 -5.99 -59.43
CA ALA A 158 19.68 -5.65 -59.33
C ALA A 158 20.44 -6.50 -58.27
N ILE A 159 21.17 -7.53 -58.75
CA ILE A 159 22.58 -7.90 -58.50
C ILE A 159 23.15 -8.03 -57.05
N HIS A 160 23.51 -9.29 -56.69
CA HIS A 160 24.67 -9.80 -55.91
C HIS A 160 24.74 -9.50 -54.38
N SER A 161 25.05 -10.41 -53.45
CA SER A 161 25.96 -11.58 -53.45
C SER A 161 25.60 -12.67 -52.41
N GLN A 162 25.81 -13.92 -52.83
CA GLN A 162 25.98 -15.20 -52.10
C GLN A 162 27.09 -15.14 -51.01
N THR A 163 27.31 -16.00 -50.01
CA THR A 163 26.84 -17.32 -49.50
C THR A 163 27.62 -17.51 -48.17
N PHE A 164 27.12 -18.16 -47.11
CA PHE A 164 27.50 -19.53 -46.70
C PHE A 164 26.54 -20.08 -45.64
N ALA A 165 26.00 -21.26 -45.95
CA ALA A 165 25.29 -22.13 -45.04
C ALA A 165 26.25 -22.90 -44.13
N ASN A 166 25.84 -23.21 -42.90
CA ASN A 166 25.92 -24.60 -42.45
C ASN A 166 24.89 -24.92 -41.37
N SER A 167 24.24 -26.06 -41.58
CA SER A 167 23.24 -26.74 -40.76
C SER A 167 23.90 -27.61 -39.68
N GLN A 168 23.28 -27.70 -38.49
CA GLN A 168 23.12 -28.98 -37.78
C GLN A 168 22.12 -28.92 -36.62
N SER A 169 21.51 -30.08 -36.41
CA SER A 169 20.28 -30.38 -35.71
C SER A 169 20.50 -30.81 -34.26
N ALA A 170 19.42 -30.75 -33.48
CA ALA A 170 19.10 -31.53 -32.29
C ALA A 170 19.93 -31.32 -31.01
N ASN A 171 19.28 -30.76 -29.98
CA ASN A 171 18.93 -31.60 -28.83
C ASN A 171 17.76 -31.01 -28.02
N ALA A 172 16.69 -31.78 -27.90
CA ALA A 172 15.63 -31.56 -26.93
C ALA A 172 16.13 -32.00 -25.56
N SER A 173 16.02 -31.14 -24.55
CA SER A 173 16.10 -31.54 -23.15
C SER A 173 15.17 -30.64 -22.36
N SER A 174 14.09 -31.28 -21.92
CA SER A 174 13.03 -30.79 -21.05
C SER A 174 13.55 -30.05 -19.81
N ALA A 175 13.04 -28.84 -19.57
CA ALA A 175 13.16 -28.14 -18.29
C ALA A 175 11.75 -27.71 -17.82
N PRO A 176 11.47 -27.75 -16.51
CA PRO A 176 10.12 -27.79 -15.97
C PRO A 176 9.44 -26.42 -16.05
N ALA A 177 8.14 -26.44 -16.36
CA ALA A 177 7.29 -25.26 -16.25
C ALA A 177 7.22 -24.84 -14.77
N LEU A 178 7.83 -23.70 -14.44
CA LEU A 178 7.60 -23.01 -13.17
C LEU A 178 6.24 -22.33 -13.23
N GLY A 179 5.20 -23.14 -13.02
CA GLY A 179 3.85 -22.64 -12.75
C GLY A 179 3.82 -22.12 -11.32
N PHE A 180 3.59 -20.82 -11.15
CA PHE A 180 3.29 -20.23 -9.85
C PHE A 180 1.87 -20.63 -9.44
N SER A 181 1.74 -21.75 -8.72
CA SER A 181 0.51 -22.04 -7.97
C SER A 181 0.53 -21.28 -6.64
N ALA A 182 -0.62 -20.74 -6.26
CA ALA A 182 -0.82 -20.01 -5.00
C ALA A 182 -0.51 -20.86 -3.75
N GLU A 183 -0.37 -22.17 -3.87
CA GLU A 183 -0.02 -23.07 -2.77
C GLU A 183 1.49 -23.03 -2.43
N THR A 184 2.36 -22.66 -3.38
CA THR A 184 3.81 -22.68 -3.17
C THR A 184 4.29 -21.53 -2.28
N VAL A 185 3.63 -20.37 -2.35
CA VAL A 185 3.94 -19.20 -1.49
C VAL A 185 3.55 -19.43 -0.03
N SER A 186 2.52 -20.24 0.24
CA SER A 186 2.10 -20.58 1.61
C SER A 186 3.13 -21.44 2.33
N ASN A 187 3.83 -22.33 1.61
CA ASN A 187 4.84 -23.22 2.21
C ASN A 187 6.17 -22.52 2.54
N LEU A 188 6.50 -21.42 1.86
CA LEU A 188 7.66 -20.59 2.18
C LEU A 188 7.47 -19.78 3.47
N LEU A 189 6.24 -19.38 3.79
CA LEU A 189 5.97 -18.55 4.97
C LEU A 189 6.07 -19.35 6.30
N VAL A 190 5.76 -20.66 6.25
CA VAL A 190 5.79 -21.56 7.42
C VAL A 190 7.22 -21.97 7.84
N SER A 191 8.20 -21.91 6.94
CA SER A 191 9.55 -22.44 7.21
C SER A 191 10.51 -21.46 7.90
N SER A 192 10.05 -20.26 8.29
CA SER A 192 10.91 -19.22 8.90
C SER A 192 10.95 -19.19 10.43
N GLN A 193 10.33 -20.17 11.11
CA GLN A 193 10.42 -20.31 12.57
C GLN A 193 11.05 -21.65 12.97
N THR A 194 12.36 -21.79 12.83
CA THR A 194 13.21 -22.57 13.78
C THR A 194 14.68 -22.20 13.53
N GLY A 195 15.37 -21.67 14.56
CA GLY A 195 16.83 -21.51 14.49
C GLY A 195 17.42 -20.35 15.30
N SER A 196 17.18 -20.28 16.60
CA SER A 196 18.10 -19.58 17.51
C SER A 196 18.09 -20.23 18.89
N GLN A 197 19.13 -21.03 19.16
CA GLN A 197 19.59 -21.45 20.49
C GLN A 197 21.09 -21.11 20.49
N GLY A 198 21.58 -20.20 21.36
CA GLY A 198 22.18 -20.52 22.68
C GLY A 198 23.60 -21.08 22.46
N THR A 199 24.72 -20.57 22.98
CA THR A 199 25.12 -20.00 24.28
C THR A 199 26.43 -19.20 24.04
N ASP A 200 26.84 -18.18 24.78
CA ASP A 200 27.54 -18.29 26.07
C ASP A 200 27.89 -16.86 26.53
N ARG A 201 27.56 -16.50 27.78
CA ARG A 201 28.02 -15.26 28.44
C ARG A 201 28.72 -15.66 29.72
N THR A 202 30.05 -15.66 29.70
CA THR A 202 30.87 -15.63 30.91
C THR A 202 30.75 -14.24 31.52
N ILE A 203 30.18 -14.17 32.71
CA ILE A 203 30.19 -13.01 33.60
C ILE A 203 31.58 -12.96 34.23
N VAL A 204 32.31 -11.86 34.00
CA VAL A 204 33.49 -11.50 34.77
C VAL A 204 33.14 -10.20 35.51
N ASP A 205 33.07 -10.32 36.82
CA ASP A 205 33.06 -9.23 37.80
C ASP A 205 34.40 -8.49 37.70
N ASP A 206 34.37 -7.22 37.31
CA ASP A 206 35.46 -6.27 37.54
C ASP A 206 34.87 -5.03 38.20
N GLN A 207 34.95 -5.04 39.53
CA GLN A 207 34.89 -3.85 40.36
C GLN A 207 36.21 -3.12 40.21
N ASP A 208 36.17 -1.90 39.69
CA ASP A 208 37.18 -0.90 40.01
C ASP A 208 36.50 0.43 40.36
N GLU A 209 36.61 0.75 41.65
CA GLU A 209 36.55 2.10 42.17
C GLU A 209 37.57 2.98 41.44
N MET A 210 37.16 4.18 41.03
CA MET A 210 38.06 5.32 41.19
C MET A 210 37.24 6.61 41.34
N ASP A 211 37.24 7.13 42.56
CA ASP A 211 36.95 8.52 42.87
C ASP A 211 37.78 9.45 41.97
N THR A 212 37.19 10.54 41.48
CA THR A 212 37.65 11.90 41.84
C THR A 212 36.82 12.99 41.15
N ASN A 213 36.46 13.96 41.99
CA ASN A 213 35.94 15.29 41.69
C ASN A 213 36.44 15.94 40.39
N TYR A 214 35.57 16.73 39.77
CA TYR A 214 36.00 18.03 39.26
C TYR A 214 34.86 19.07 39.35
N ASP A 215 35.26 20.28 39.75
CA ASP A 215 34.52 21.55 39.85
C ASP A 215 33.55 21.83 38.68
#